data_AF-W7EPP7-F1
#
_entry.id   AF-W7EPP7-F1
#
_cell.length_a   1.000
_cell.length_b   1.000
_cell.length_c   1.000
_cell.angle_alpha   90.00
_cell.angle_beta   90.00
_cell.angle_gamma   90.00
#
_symmetry.space_group_name_H-M   'P 1'
#
loop_
_entity.id
_entity.type
_entity.pdbx_description
1 polymer ?
#
loop_
_entity_poly.entity_id
_entity_poly.type
_entity_poly.pdbx_seq_one_letter_code
_entity_poly.pdbx_strand_id
1 'polypeptide(L)'
;MTFEDSCGHEKIGRIISDMEALLPSASIERKDYLRCRTTYGLLSTTYKRINHSNNPKKEYQELQGVAKDLRHRLTNLDPSRGLPRKFQALLDELEAGIDITLNSGVTIDFVIRGLRDMLEETNDAPVLKREPVKMVDEARLKKASEELAAEREKNRKLNEEKNRLVLELRKYRVRERSGAGVPPLRKWNGELE
;
A
#
# COMPACT_ATOMS: atom_id res chain seq x y z
N MET A 1 16.26 1.36 -32.74
CA MET A 1 15.42 0.19 -32.43
C MET A 1 14.01 0.72 -32.24
N THR A 2 13.11 0.40 -33.16
CA THR A 2 11.73 0.92 -33.19
C THR A 2 10.90 0.20 -32.14
N PHE A 3 10.15 0.97 -31.34
CA PHE A 3 9.29 0.53 -30.22
C PHE A 3 8.12 -0.40 -30.60
N GLU A 4 8.13 -0.99 -31.81
CA GLU A 4 6.96 -1.67 -32.38
C GLU A 4 6.89 -3.18 -32.10
N ASP A 5 7.98 -3.81 -31.65
CA ASP A 5 8.03 -5.28 -31.45
C ASP A 5 7.81 -5.76 -30.00
N SER A 6 7.57 -4.89 -29.03
CA SER A 6 7.34 -5.34 -27.64
C SER A 6 6.03 -6.09 -27.48
N CYS A 7 6.10 -7.28 -26.86
CA CYS A 7 4.94 -8.12 -26.59
C CYS A 7 3.90 -7.37 -25.73
N GLY A 8 2.61 -7.59 -25.99
CA GLY A 8 1.52 -6.93 -25.25
C GLY A 8 1.59 -7.17 -23.73
N HIS A 9 2.11 -8.31 -23.29
CA HIS A 9 2.34 -8.60 -21.87
C HIS A 9 3.36 -7.63 -21.25
N GLU A 10 4.51 -7.43 -21.89
CA GLU A 10 5.55 -6.50 -21.45
C GLU A 10 5.05 -5.06 -21.39
N LYS A 11 4.31 -4.62 -22.42
CA LYS A 11 3.69 -3.28 -22.46
C LYS A 11 2.78 -3.05 -21.24
N ILE A 12 1.95 -4.04 -20.90
CA ILE A 12 1.08 -3.98 -19.71
C ILE A 12 1.93 -3.90 -18.43
N GLY A 13 3.02 -4.65 -18.33
CA GLY A 13 3.93 -4.59 -17.18
C GLY A 13 4.61 -3.24 -16.99
N ARG A 14 5.02 -2.60 -18.10
CA ARG A 14 5.59 -1.24 -18.09
C ARG A 14 4.58 -0.21 -17.62
N ILE A 15 3.35 -0.23 -18.16
CA ILE A 15 2.27 0.67 -17.74
C ILE A 15 1.98 0.55 -16.24
N ILE A 16 1.90 -0.69 -15.72
CA ILE A 16 1.68 -0.92 -14.28
C ILE A 16 2.86 -0.34 -13.47
N SER A 17 4.09 -0.51 -13.92
CA SER A 17 5.27 0.02 -13.23
C SER A 17 5.29 1.56 -13.20
N ASP A 18 4.90 2.21 -14.30
CA ASP A 18 4.83 3.68 -14.39
C ASP A 18 3.76 4.26 -13.46
N MET A 19 2.65 3.54 -13.27
CA MET A 19 1.63 3.91 -12.28
C MET A 19 2.17 3.93 -10.85
N GLU A 20 3.15 3.10 -10.50
CA GLU A 20 3.73 3.06 -9.14
C GLU A 20 4.35 4.39 -8.74
N ALA A 21 5.05 5.04 -9.68
CA ALA A 21 5.74 6.31 -9.46
C ALA A 21 4.76 7.47 -9.18
N LEU A 22 3.50 7.32 -9.58
CA LEU A 22 2.46 8.34 -9.42
C LEU A 22 1.63 8.15 -8.16
N LEU A 23 1.80 7.04 -7.42
CA LEU A 23 1.02 6.77 -6.23
C LEU A 23 1.34 7.76 -5.10
N PRO A 24 0.33 8.13 -4.29
CA PRO A 24 0.55 8.91 -3.08
C PRO A 24 1.58 8.22 -2.16
N SER A 25 2.43 9.03 -1.51
CA SER A 25 3.43 8.55 -0.56
C SER A 25 2.80 7.65 0.51
N ALA A 26 3.52 6.60 0.91
CA ALA A 26 3.10 5.66 1.95
C ALA A 26 2.87 6.34 3.32
N SER A 27 3.45 7.52 3.54
CA SER A 27 3.28 8.32 4.75
C SER A 27 1.92 9.03 4.85
N ILE A 28 1.11 9.02 3.78
CA ILE A 28 -0.20 9.68 3.77
C ILE A 28 -1.28 8.70 4.24
N GLU A 29 -1.78 8.87 5.46
CA GLU A 29 -2.78 7.97 6.08
C GLU A 29 -4.23 8.21 5.64
N ARG A 30 -4.46 9.01 4.57
CA ARG A 30 -5.83 9.29 4.09
C ARG A 30 -6.46 8.00 3.57
N LYS A 31 -7.62 7.63 4.11
CA LYS A 31 -8.35 6.39 3.77
C LYS A 31 -8.56 6.20 2.26
N ASP A 32 -8.87 7.26 1.52
CA ASP A 32 -9.12 7.17 0.09
C ASP A 32 -7.84 6.83 -0.70
N TYR A 33 -6.70 7.39 -0.31
CA TYR A 33 -5.39 7.11 -0.92
C TYR A 33 -4.90 5.73 -0.55
N LEU A 34 -5.09 5.32 0.71
CA LEU A 34 -4.81 3.95 1.14
C LEU A 34 -5.60 2.95 0.30
N ARG A 35 -6.89 3.20 0.07
CA ARG A 35 -7.74 2.34 -0.79
C ARG A 35 -7.24 2.25 -2.23
N CYS A 36 -6.77 3.36 -2.81
CA CYS A 36 -6.18 3.36 -4.17
C CYS A 36 -4.88 2.55 -4.20
N ARG A 37 -3.99 2.76 -3.22
CA ARG A 37 -2.72 2.03 -3.08
C ARG A 37 -2.94 0.53 -2.86
N THR A 38 -3.93 0.15 -2.06
CA THR A 38 -4.29 -1.26 -1.86
C THR A 38 -4.81 -1.89 -3.16
N THR A 39 -5.67 -1.20 -3.91
CA THR A 39 -6.16 -1.70 -5.20
C THR A 39 -5.05 -1.78 -6.24
N TYR A 40 -4.12 -0.82 -6.28
CA TYR A 40 -2.92 -0.91 -7.10
C TYR A 40 -2.03 -2.10 -6.69
N GLY A 41 -1.85 -2.33 -5.38
CA GLY A 41 -1.11 -3.50 -4.89
C GLY A 41 -1.75 -4.82 -5.36
N LEU A 42 -3.08 -4.88 -5.38
CA LEU A 42 -3.83 -6.00 -5.95
C LEU A 42 -3.57 -6.12 -7.46
N LEU A 43 -3.64 -5.01 -8.21
CA LEU A 43 -3.37 -4.97 -9.66
C LEU A 43 -1.98 -5.53 -9.98
N SER A 44 -0.95 -5.03 -9.29
CA SER A 44 0.44 -5.48 -9.47
C SER A 44 0.61 -6.96 -9.11
N THR A 45 -0.05 -7.43 -8.06
CA THR A 45 0.01 -8.84 -7.65
C THR A 45 -0.70 -9.75 -8.65
N THR A 46 -1.87 -9.37 -9.14
CA THR A 46 -2.60 -10.09 -10.19
C THR A 46 -1.79 -10.17 -11.47
N TYR A 47 -1.15 -9.08 -11.89
CA TYR A 47 -0.26 -9.09 -13.06
C TYR A 47 0.90 -10.07 -12.88
N LYS A 48 1.59 -10.05 -11.73
CA LYS A 48 2.68 -10.99 -11.45
C LYS A 48 2.20 -12.45 -11.41
N ARG A 49 0.96 -12.70 -11.00
CA ARG A 49 0.37 -14.04 -10.98
C ARG A 49 0.14 -14.61 -12.38
N ILE A 50 -0.08 -13.75 -13.39
CA ILE A 50 -0.19 -14.18 -14.81
C ILE A 50 1.06 -14.98 -15.22
N ASN A 51 2.24 -14.55 -14.78
CA ASN A 51 3.54 -15.14 -15.13
C ASN A 51 3.67 -16.61 -14.68
N HIS A 52 2.87 -17.03 -13.70
CA HIS A 52 2.92 -18.36 -13.11
C HIS A 52 1.58 -19.11 -13.25
N SER A 53 0.61 -18.55 -13.98
CA SER A 53 -0.71 -19.14 -14.10
C SER A 53 -0.81 -20.14 -15.24
N ASN A 54 -1.45 -21.26 -14.97
CA ASN A 54 -1.81 -22.25 -15.99
C ASN A 54 -2.98 -21.78 -16.87
N ASN A 55 -3.66 -20.70 -16.49
CA ASN A 55 -4.74 -20.10 -17.27
C ASN A 55 -4.58 -18.57 -17.31
N PRO A 56 -3.65 -18.05 -18.15
CA PRO A 56 -3.34 -16.63 -18.18
C PRO A 56 -4.55 -15.80 -18.65
N LYS A 57 -5.42 -16.34 -19.51
CA LYS A 57 -6.65 -15.66 -19.95
C LYS A 57 -7.55 -15.28 -18.77
N LYS A 58 -7.76 -16.20 -17.83
CA LYS A 58 -8.56 -15.93 -16.62
C LYS A 58 -7.92 -14.82 -15.77
N GLU A 59 -6.61 -14.87 -15.61
CA GLU A 59 -5.87 -13.87 -14.84
C GLU A 59 -5.92 -12.47 -15.50
N TYR A 60 -5.89 -12.38 -16.83
CA TYR A 60 -6.10 -11.11 -17.54
C TYR A 60 -7.53 -10.57 -17.37
N GLN A 61 -8.54 -11.43 -17.30
CA GLN A 61 -9.91 -11.01 -16.98
C GLN A 61 -10.00 -10.47 -15.55
N GLU A 62 -9.34 -11.12 -14.59
CA GLU A 62 -9.22 -10.62 -13.22
C GLU A 62 -8.47 -9.27 -13.19
N LEU A 63 -7.37 -9.15 -13.96
CA LEU A 63 -6.61 -7.91 -14.09
C LEU A 63 -7.49 -6.77 -14.63
N GLN A 64 -8.31 -7.04 -15.64
CA GLN A 64 -9.27 -6.08 -16.20
C GLN A 64 -10.27 -5.60 -15.11
N GLY A 65 -10.78 -6.51 -14.29
CA GLY A 65 -11.68 -6.18 -13.18
C GLY A 65 -11.01 -5.28 -12.14
N VAL A 66 -9.79 -5.61 -11.73
CA VAL A 66 -9.04 -4.80 -10.75
C VAL A 66 -8.67 -3.42 -11.33
N ALA A 67 -8.37 -3.31 -12.62
CA ALA A 67 -8.12 -2.04 -13.29
C ALA A 67 -9.36 -1.14 -13.28
N LYS A 68 -10.55 -1.70 -13.54
CA LYS A 68 -11.84 -0.98 -13.44
C LYS A 68 -12.11 -0.48 -12.02
N ASP A 69 -11.84 -1.29 -11.01
CA ASP A 69 -11.96 -0.89 -9.60
C ASP A 69 -11.01 0.25 -9.24
N LEU A 70 -9.76 0.19 -9.73
CA LEU A 70 -8.78 1.25 -9.51
C LEU A 70 -9.23 2.55 -10.17
N ARG A 71 -9.70 2.48 -11.42
CA ARG A 71 -10.27 3.60 -12.16
C ARG A 71 -11.41 4.25 -11.40
N HIS A 72 -12.40 3.45 -10.97
CA HIS A 72 -13.54 3.95 -10.19
C HIS A 72 -13.10 4.65 -8.90
N ARG A 73 -12.16 4.07 -8.16
CA ARG A 73 -11.64 4.67 -6.92
C ARG A 73 -10.91 5.99 -7.17
N LEU A 74 -10.15 6.08 -8.26
CA LEU A 74 -9.43 7.30 -8.64
C LEU A 74 -10.39 8.39 -9.13
N THR A 75 -11.46 8.05 -9.86
CA THR A 75 -12.48 9.03 -10.28
C THR A 75 -13.26 9.59 -9.08
N ASN A 76 -13.46 8.78 -8.04
CA ASN A 76 -14.10 9.21 -6.79
C ASN A 76 -13.16 10.03 -5.88
N LEU A 77 -11.88 10.19 -6.23
CA LEU A 77 -11.00 11.12 -5.53
C LEU A 77 -11.33 12.55 -5.95
N ASP A 78 -11.13 13.47 -5.00
CA ASP A 78 -11.32 14.90 -5.20
C ASP A 78 -10.51 15.41 -6.43
N PRO A 79 -11.20 15.85 -7.51
CA PRO A 79 -10.55 16.23 -8.77
C PRO A 79 -9.66 17.48 -8.65
N SER A 80 -9.82 18.27 -7.58
CA SER A 80 -8.97 19.44 -7.30
C SER A 80 -7.51 19.08 -6.98
N ARG A 81 -7.21 17.80 -6.67
CA ARG A 81 -5.89 17.36 -6.21
C ARG A 81 -5.00 16.74 -7.29
N GLY A 82 -5.43 16.74 -8.56
CA GLY A 82 -4.62 16.40 -9.73
C GLY A 82 -4.22 14.93 -9.89
N LEU A 83 -4.37 14.09 -8.85
CA LEU A 83 -4.07 12.64 -8.91
C LEU A 83 -4.89 11.92 -9.99
N PRO A 84 -6.21 12.15 -10.13
CA PRO A 84 -7.01 11.47 -11.16
C PRO A 84 -6.51 11.77 -12.58
N ARG A 85 -6.10 13.01 -12.85
CA ARG A 85 -5.62 13.44 -14.17
C ARG A 85 -4.32 12.75 -14.58
N LYS A 86 -3.43 12.47 -13.62
CA LYS A 86 -2.13 11.81 -13.90
C LYS A 86 -2.28 10.33 -14.23
N PHE A 87 -3.29 9.67 -13.67
CA PHE A 87 -3.53 8.24 -13.88
C PHE A 87 -4.39 7.94 -15.10
N GLN A 88 -5.15 8.91 -15.61
CA GLN A 88 -6.17 8.66 -16.62
C GLN A 88 -5.61 8.07 -17.91
N ALA A 89 -4.56 8.68 -18.47
CA ALA A 89 -3.90 8.19 -19.68
C ALA A 89 -3.35 6.76 -19.50
N LEU A 90 -2.66 6.50 -18.38
CA LEU A 90 -2.11 5.17 -18.09
C LEU A 90 -3.20 4.12 -17.91
N LEU A 91 -4.35 4.46 -17.32
CA LEU A 91 -5.47 3.53 -17.17
C LEU A 91 -6.16 3.25 -18.50
N ASP A 92 -6.25 4.25 -19.39
CA ASP A 92 -6.75 4.08 -20.76
C ASP A 92 -5.85 3.17 -21.57
N GLU A 93 -4.53 3.37 -21.48
CA GLU A 93 -3.53 2.52 -22.13
C GLU A 93 -3.55 1.09 -21.55
N LEU A 94 -3.70 0.94 -20.24
CA LEU A 94 -3.80 -0.36 -19.58
C LEU A 94 -5.05 -1.12 -20.04
N GLU A 95 -6.21 -0.45 -20.08
CA GLU A 95 -7.47 -1.05 -20.53
C GLU A 95 -7.38 -1.48 -21.99
N ALA A 96 -6.87 -0.61 -22.87
CA ALA A 96 -6.64 -0.94 -24.28
C ALA A 96 -5.67 -2.12 -24.44
N GLY A 97 -4.56 -2.14 -23.69
CA GLY A 97 -3.57 -3.23 -23.72
C GLY A 97 -4.16 -4.57 -23.30
N ILE A 98 -4.96 -4.59 -22.22
CA ILE A 98 -5.64 -5.79 -21.74
C ILE A 98 -6.67 -6.27 -22.77
N ASP A 99 -7.47 -5.37 -23.34
CA ASP A 99 -8.50 -5.72 -24.31
C ASP A 99 -7.89 -6.30 -25.60
N ILE A 100 -6.83 -5.69 -26.12
CA ILE A 100 -6.08 -6.20 -27.27
C ILE A 100 -5.55 -7.61 -26.95
N THR A 101 -4.96 -7.79 -25.76
CA THR A 101 -4.39 -9.07 -25.33
C THR A 101 -5.45 -10.16 -25.22
N LEU A 102 -6.62 -9.85 -24.64
CA LEU A 102 -7.74 -10.78 -24.51
C LEU A 102 -8.37 -11.13 -25.87
N ASN A 103 -8.51 -10.16 -26.77
CA ASN A 103 -9.10 -10.34 -28.10
C ASN A 103 -8.18 -11.11 -29.05
N SER A 104 -6.87 -10.93 -28.94
CA SER A 104 -5.87 -11.63 -29.76
C SER A 104 -5.69 -13.09 -29.35
N GLY A 105 -6.19 -13.46 -28.17
CA GLY A 105 -6.02 -14.79 -27.58
C GLY A 105 -4.76 -14.88 -26.72
N VAL A 106 -4.96 -15.08 -25.42
CA VAL A 106 -3.86 -15.23 -24.47
C VAL A 106 -3.43 -16.70 -24.38
N THR A 107 -2.20 -16.98 -24.82
CA THR A 107 -1.56 -18.29 -24.66
C THR A 107 -0.42 -18.22 -23.65
N ILE A 108 0.04 -19.38 -23.19
CA ILE A 108 1.23 -19.46 -22.33
C ILE A 108 2.46 -18.95 -23.09
N ASP A 109 2.59 -19.26 -24.38
CA ASP A 109 3.69 -18.78 -25.23
C ASP A 109 3.74 -17.26 -25.34
N PHE A 110 2.58 -16.60 -25.35
CA PHE A 110 2.50 -15.14 -25.32
C PHE A 110 3.10 -14.55 -24.03
N VAL A 111 2.82 -15.16 -22.89
CA VAL A 111 3.37 -14.76 -21.59
C VAL A 111 4.87 -15.03 -21.54
N ILE A 112 5.31 -16.21 -21.99
CA ILE A 112 6.74 -16.57 -22.05
C ILE A 112 7.52 -15.59 -22.93
N ARG A 113 6.98 -15.21 -24.09
CA ARG A 113 7.61 -14.21 -24.97
C ARG A 113 7.74 -12.86 -24.25
N GLY A 114 6.66 -12.36 -23.64
CA GLY A 114 6.74 -11.09 -22.91
C GLY A 114 7.70 -11.11 -21.71
N LEU A 115 7.85 -12.25 -21.04
CA LEU A 115 8.86 -12.42 -19.98
C LEU A 115 10.29 -12.41 -20.54
N ARG A 116 10.49 -12.99 -21.73
CA ARG A 116 11.78 -12.95 -22.42
C ARG A 116 12.13 -11.54 -22.85
N ASP A 117 11.19 -10.81 -23.47
CA ASP A 117 11.39 -9.44 -23.92
C ASP A 117 11.77 -8.52 -22.73
N MET A 118 11.07 -8.65 -21.60
CA MET A 118 11.42 -7.93 -20.36
C MET A 118 12.84 -8.27 -19.84
N LEU A 119 13.29 -9.51 -20.00
CA LEU A 119 14.65 -9.91 -19.62
C LEU A 119 15.70 -9.37 -20.60
N GLU A 120 15.41 -9.37 -21.89
CA GLU A 120 16.30 -8.87 -22.93
C GLU A 120 16.47 -7.34 -22.84
N GLU A 121 15.41 -6.58 -22.57
CA GLU A 121 15.50 -5.14 -22.32
C GLU A 121 16.34 -4.78 -21.07
N THR A 122 16.32 -5.63 -20.04
CA THR A 122 17.17 -5.42 -18.84
C THR A 122 18.66 -5.64 -19.08
N ASN A 123 19.06 -6.25 -20.19
CA ASN A 123 20.48 -6.42 -20.56
C ASN A 123 21.07 -5.17 -21.23
N ASP A 124 20.26 -4.32 -21.86
CA ASP A 124 20.74 -3.12 -22.58
C ASP A 124 20.62 -1.81 -21.77
N ALA A 125 19.78 -1.77 -20.73
CA ALA A 125 19.78 -0.66 -19.79
C ALA A 125 20.89 -0.86 -18.75
N PRO A 126 21.71 0.16 -18.42
CA PRO A 126 22.57 0.07 -17.24
C PRO A 126 21.63 -0.08 -16.05
N VAL A 127 21.52 -1.31 -15.53
CA VAL A 127 20.92 -1.59 -14.25
C VAL A 127 21.57 -0.59 -13.31
N LEU A 128 20.82 0.43 -12.88
CA LEU A 128 21.14 1.17 -11.68
C LEU A 128 21.20 0.08 -10.63
N LYS A 129 22.42 -0.46 -10.41
CA LYS A 129 22.72 -1.41 -9.37
C LYS A 129 22.25 -0.68 -8.14
N ARG A 130 21.04 -1.01 -7.66
CA ARG A 130 20.61 -0.63 -6.31
C ARG A 130 21.78 -1.09 -5.48
N GLU A 131 22.49 -0.12 -4.87
CA GLU A 131 23.65 -0.44 -4.06
C GLU A 131 23.23 -1.62 -3.18
N PRO A 132 24.02 -2.70 -3.14
CA PRO A 132 23.67 -3.85 -2.31
C PRO A 132 23.30 -3.29 -0.94
N VAL A 133 22.04 -3.54 -0.54
CA VAL A 133 21.50 -3.02 0.72
C VAL A 133 22.49 -3.43 1.78
N LYS A 134 23.22 -2.47 2.35
CA LYS A 134 24.19 -2.75 3.40
C LYS A 134 23.40 -3.43 4.51
N MET A 135 23.65 -4.73 4.71
CA MET A 135 23.05 -5.47 5.81
C MET A 135 23.43 -4.72 7.09
N VAL A 136 22.44 -4.27 7.83
CA VAL A 136 22.66 -3.62 9.12
C VAL A 136 23.22 -4.67 10.06
N ASP A 137 24.30 -4.36 10.77
CA ASP A 137 24.88 -5.26 11.76
C ASP A 137 23.79 -5.85 12.67
N GLU A 138 23.79 -7.17 12.86
CA GLU A 138 22.78 -7.88 13.65
C GLU A 138 22.65 -7.30 15.07
N ALA A 139 23.75 -6.79 15.63
CA ALA A 139 23.77 -6.11 16.92
C ALA A 139 22.95 -4.81 16.93
N ARG A 140 22.98 -4.02 15.84
CA ARG A 140 22.18 -2.79 15.71
C ARG A 140 20.70 -3.12 15.52
N LEU A 141 20.40 -4.16 14.74
CA LEU A 141 19.02 -4.63 14.56
C LEU A 141 18.42 -5.14 15.88
N LYS A 142 19.19 -5.91 16.65
CA LYS A 142 18.78 -6.43 17.96
C LYS A 142 18.56 -5.30 18.98
N LYS A 143 19.46 -4.32 19.01
CA LYS A 143 19.29 -3.15 19.89
C LYS A 143 18.02 -2.36 19.54
N ALA A 144 17.78 -2.11 18.25
CA ALA A 144 16.59 -1.40 17.80
C ALA A 144 15.29 -2.17 18.08
N SER A 145 15.30 -3.50 17.99
CA SER A 145 14.13 -4.33 18.31
C SER A 145 13.83 -4.37 19.81
N GLU A 146 14.87 -4.40 20.65
CA GLU A 146 14.75 -4.30 22.11
C GLU A 146 14.23 -2.92 22.54
N GLU A 147 14.76 -1.84 21.97
CA GLU A 147 14.28 -0.47 22.20
C GLU A 147 12.81 -0.31 21.78
N LEU A 148 12.43 -0.86 20.62
CA LEU A 148 11.05 -0.83 20.14
C LEU A 148 10.10 -1.63 21.05
N ALA A 149 10.54 -2.78 21.56
CA ALA A 149 9.76 -3.57 22.50
C ALA A 149 9.56 -2.82 23.83
N ALA A 150 10.62 -2.20 24.36
CA ALA A 150 10.54 -1.40 25.58
C ALA A 150 9.60 -0.19 25.42
N GLU A 151 9.64 0.49 24.27
CA GLU A 151 8.80 1.66 24.03
C GLU A 151 7.33 1.28 23.79
N ARG A 152 7.07 0.12 23.17
CA ARG A 152 5.71 -0.44 23.06
C ARG A 152 5.13 -0.78 24.43
N GLU A 153 5.94 -1.34 25.32
CA GLU A 153 5.53 -1.68 26.68
C GLU A 153 5.18 -0.42 27.50
N LYS A 154 5.99 0.65 27.39
CA LYS A 154 5.67 1.95 27.99
C LYS A 154 4.36 2.52 27.45
N ASN A 155 4.18 2.51 26.13
CA ASN A 155 2.95 2.98 25.49
C ASN A 155 1.73 2.18 25.95
N ARG A 156 1.86 0.86 26.14
CA ARG A 156 0.78 0.02 26.68
C ARG A 156 0.37 0.48 28.07
N LYS A 157 1.34 0.62 28.99
CA LYS A 157 1.09 1.07 30.37
C LYS A 157 0.45 2.45 30.43
N LEU A 158 0.96 3.41 29.65
CA LEU A 158 0.39 4.76 29.56
C LEU A 158 -1.05 4.75 29.02
N ASN A 159 -1.35 3.87 28.06
CA ASN A 159 -2.68 3.77 27.50
C ASN A 159 -3.67 3.12 28.49
N GLU A 160 -3.23 2.11 29.27
CA GLU A 160 -4.00 1.52 30.36
C GLU A 160 -4.30 2.55 31.46
N GLU A 161 -3.30 3.33 31.86
CA GLU A 161 -3.46 4.40 32.85
C GLU A 161 -4.40 5.50 32.35
N LYS A 162 -4.23 5.95 31.11
CA LYS A 162 -5.17 6.88 30.46
C LYS A 162 -6.60 6.35 30.48
N ASN A 163 -6.80 5.08 30.12
CA ASN A 163 -8.14 4.47 30.11
C ASN A 163 -8.74 4.40 31.52
N ARG A 164 -7.92 4.08 32.53
CA ARG A 164 -8.33 4.10 33.94
C ARG A 164 -8.75 5.51 34.39
N LEU A 165 -7.93 6.53 34.11
CA LEU A 165 -8.22 7.91 34.47
C LEU A 165 -9.47 8.44 33.76
N VAL A 166 -9.68 8.08 32.49
CA VAL A 166 -10.90 8.42 31.75
C VAL A 166 -12.14 7.78 32.40
N LEU A 167 -12.03 6.53 32.86
CA LEU A 167 -13.12 5.86 33.58
C LEU A 167 -13.40 6.51 34.94
N GLU A 168 -12.37 6.88 35.69
CA GLU A 168 -12.52 7.59 36.96
C GLU A 168 -13.15 8.99 36.76
N LEU A 169 -12.69 9.76 35.78
CA LEU A 169 -13.29 11.04 35.40
C LEU A 169 -14.75 10.90 35.00
N ARG A 170 -15.12 9.85 34.24
CA ARG A 170 -16.52 9.57 33.91
C ARG A 170 -17.35 9.28 35.16
N LYS A 171 -16.84 8.46 36.09
CA LYS A 171 -17.51 8.17 37.37
C LYS A 171 -17.70 9.43 38.22
N TYR A 172 -16.69 10.30 38.29
CA TYR A 172 -16.79 11.59 38.98
C TYR A 172 -17.83 12.51 38.33
N ARG A 173 -17.78 12.70 37.00
CA ARG A 173 -18.77 13.54 36.28
C ARG A 173 -20.20 13.03 36.41
N VAL A 174 -20.39 11.71 36.44
CA VAL A 174 -21.70 11.11 36.70
C VAL A 174 -22.14 11.36 38.15
N ARG A 175 -21.23 11.19 39.12
CA ARG A 175 -21.52 11.48 40.54
C ARG A 175 -21.88 12.95 40.80
N GLU A 176 -21.17 13.89 40.17
CA GLU A 176 -21.48 15.33 40.23
C GLU A 176 -22.86 15.64 39.64
N ARG A 177 -23.24 15.00 38.51
CA ARG A 177 -24.57 15.18 37.90
C ARG A 177 -25.70 14.52 38.70
N SER A 178 -25.42 13.46 39.45
CA SER A 178 -26.41 12.73 40.24
C SER A 178 -26.65 13.31 41.65
N GLY A 179 -26.03 14.43 42.01
CA GLY A 179 -26.31 15.14 43.27
C GLY A 179 -25.92 14.41 44.57
N ALA A 180 -25.09 13.36 44.49
CA ALA A 180 -24.59 12.66 45.67
C ALA A 180 -23.34 13.38 46.21
N GLY A 181 -23.49 13.94 47.41
CA GLY A 181 -22.53 14.83 48.07
C GLY A 181 -21.05 14.40 48.06
N VAL A 182 -20.19 15.42 48.03
CA VAL A 182 -18.74 15.36 48.06
C VAL A 182 -18.24 14.62 49.31
N PRO A 183 -17.45 13.52 49.20
CA PRO A 183 -16.59 13.09 50.29
C PRO A 183 -15.31 13.95 50.27
N PRO A 184 -14.76 14.33 51.44
CA PRO A 184 -13.65 15.26 51.51
C PRO A 184 -12.41 14.72 50.80
N LEU A 185 -11.78 15.58 50.00
CA LEU A 185 -10.47 15.34 49.39
C LEU A 185 -9.49 14.93 50.49
N ARG A 186 -9.05 13.67 50.45
CA ARG A 186 -7.95 13.17 51.29
C ARG A 186 -6.73 14.02 50.97
N LYS A 187 -6.31 14.87 51.90
CA LYS A 187 -5.07 15.64 51.78
C LYS A 187 -3.92 14.68 51.54
N TRP A 188 -3.19 14.90 50.46
CA TRP A 188 -1.96 14.20 50.15
C TRP A 188 -0.90 14.71 51.13
N ASN A 189 -0.58 13.92 52.15
CA ASN A 189 0.61 14.15 52.96
C ASN A 189 1.77 13.46 52.24
N GLY A 190 2.50 14.21 51.42
CA GLY A 190 3.77 13.78 50.87
C GLY A 190 4.87 14.19 51.83
N GLU A 191 5.34 13.26 52.65
CA GLU A 191 6.68 13.37 53.24
C GLU A 191 7.69 13.10 52.11
N LEU A 192 8.58 14.07 51.92
CA LEU A 192 9.79 13.93 51.11
C LEU A 192 10.89 13.43 52.05
N GLU A 193 11.34 12.19 51.81
CA GLU A 193 12.71 11.75 52.13
C GLU A 193 13.36 11.23 50.84
#